data_AF-A0A967HAG3-F1
#
_entry.id   AF-A0A967HAG3-F1
#
_cell.length_a   1.000
_cell.length_b   1.000
_cell.length_c   1.000
_cell.angle_alpha   90.00
_cell.angle_beta   90.00
_cell.angle_gamma   90.00
#
_symmetry.space_group_name_H-M   'P 1'
#
loop_
_entity.id
_entity.type
_entity.pdbx_description
1 polymer ?
#
loop_
_entity_poly.entity_id
_entity_poly.type
_entity_poly.pdbx_seq_one_letter_code
_entity_poly.pdbx_strand_id
1 'polypeptide(L)' 'MKNRRKEHSKEVLDFHKLYQHTPMMMHSIDVEGRLVAVSDYWLEVLGYTREEVIG' A
#
# COMPACT_ATOMS: atom_id res chain seq x y z
N MET A 1 -15.37 -24.38 -28.40
CA MET A 1 -15.79 -24.20 -26.99
C MET A 1 -15.57 -22.74 -26.59
N LYS A 2 -16.64 -21.98 -26.35
CA LYS A 2 -16.62 -20.58 -25.88
C LYS A 2 -17.05 -20.55 -24.41
N ASN A 3 -16.29 -19.85 -23.56
CA ASN A 3 -16.74 -18.96 -22.47
C ASN A 3 -15.56 -18.74 -21.48
N ARG A 4 -14.87 -17.59 -21.53
CA ARG A 4 -15.15 -16.34 -20.79
C ARG A 4 -15.00 -16.46 -19.25
N ARG A 5 -13.85 -16.03 -18.75
CA ARG A 5 -13.73 -15.15 -17.57
C ARG A 5 -12.64 -14.12 -17.91
N LYS A 6 -13.02 -13.11 -18.71
CA LYS A 6 -13.25 -11.73 -18.27
C LYS A 6 -11.99 -11.11 -17.66
N GLU A 7 -11.23 -10.46 -18.54
CA GLU A 7 -10.47 -9.24 -18.29
C GLU A 7 -10.96 -8.50 -17.03
N HIS A 8 -10.16 -8.48 -15.96
CA HIS A 8 -10.27 -7.52 -14.86
C HIS A 8 -9.16 -6.46 -14.99
N SER A 9 -8.93 -5.98 -16.21
CA SER A 9 -7.83 -5.07 -16.54
C SER A 9 -8.17 -3.58 -16.35
N LYS A 10 -9.26 -3.22 -15.66
CA LYS A 10 -9.67 -1.83 -15.43
C LYS A 10 -10.44 -1.63 -14.12
N GLU A 11 -9.83 -1.92 -12.98
CA GLU A 11 -10.18 -1.31 -11.66
C GLU A 11 -9.33 -1.91 -10.54
N VAL A 12 -8.01 -2.10 -10.76
CA VAL A 12 -7.12 -2.00 -9.61
C VAL A 12 -7.10 -0.50 -9.33
N LEU A 13 -8.00 -0.05 -8.46
CA LEU A 13 -7.88 1.25 -7.81
C LEU A 13 -6.40 1.39 -7.49
N ASP A 14 -5.74 2.43 -7.99
CA ASP A 14 -4.29 2.58 -7.87
C ASP A 14 -3.96 2.62 -6.37
N PHE A 15 -3.71 1.44 -5.81
CA PHE A 15 -3.59 1.24 -4.37
C PHE A 15 -2.46 2.12 -3.86
N HIS A 16 -1.45 2.34 -4.69
CA HIS A 16 -0.34 3.24 -4.43
C HIS A 16 -0.82 4.68 -4.24
N LYS A 17 -1.62 5.22 -5.18
CA LYS A 17 -2.19 6.57 -5.03
C LYS A 17 -3.13 6.71 -3.85
N LEU A 18 -3.98 5.71 -3.59
CA LEU A 18 -4.87 5.74 -2.42
C LEU A 18 -4.05 5.70 -1.11
N TYR A 19 -3.03 4.84 -1.03
CA TYR A 19 -2.16 4.71 0.14
C TYR A 19 -1.32 5.96 0.40
N GLN A 20 -0.79 6.58 -0.65
CA GLN A 20 0.14 7.70 -0.50
C GLN A 20 -0.56 9.04 -0.26
N HIS A 21 -1.71 9.28 -0.90
CA HIS A 21 -2.33 10.60 -0.91
C HIS A 21 -3.49 10.77 0.07
N THR A 22 -3.90 9.72 0.79
CA THR A 22 -4.89 9.86 1.84
C THR A 22 -4.17 10.26 3.14
N PRO A 23 -4.56 11.37 3.82
CA PRO A 23 -3.91 11.86 5.04
C PRO A 23 -4.30 10.99 6.25
N MET A 24 -3.99 9.71 6.18
CA MET A 24 -4.28 8.71 7.19
C MET A 24 -3.02 7.93 7.51
N MET A 25 -2.90 7.57 8.79
CA MET A 25 -1.85 6.68 9.27
C MET A 25 -2.14 5.27 8.75
N MET A 26 -1.41 4.83 7.73
CA MET A 26 -1.59 3.51 7.13
C MET A 26 -0.25 2.78 7.12
N HIS A 27 -0.29 1.49 7.47
CA HIS A 27 0.83 0.58 7.32
C HIS A 27 0.34 -0.83 7.03
N SER A 28 1.20 -1.63 6.43
CA SER A 28 0.98 -3.05 6.18
C SER A 28 2.18 -3.84 6.67
N ILE A 29 1.91 -5.05 7.17
CA ILE A 29 2.92 -5.97 7.68
C ILE A 29 2.89 -7.30 6.94
N ASP A 30 4.04 -7.98 6.88
CA ASP A 30 4.11 -9.38 6.44
C ASP A 30 3.67 -10.35 7.55
N VAL A 31 3.79 -11.66 7.26
CA VAL A 31 3.41 -12.73 8.18
C VAL A 31 4.31 -12.83 9.42
N GLU A 32 5.50 -12.21 9.38
CA GLU A 32 6.46 -12.16 10.48
C GLU A 32 6.34 -10.84 11.27
N GLY A 33 5.40 -9.97 10.88
CA GLY A 33 5.12 -8.71 11.55
C GLY A 33 6.03 -7.54 11.11
N ARG A 34 6.78 -7.72 10.02
CA ARG A 34 7.70 -6.70 9.47
C ARG A 34 6.93 -5.70 8.63
N LEU A 35 7.29 -4.43 8.69
CA LEU A 35 6.64 -3.39 7.88
C LEU A 35 7.04 -3.54 6.41
N VAL A 36 6.05 -3.69 5.53
CA VAL A 36 6.25 -3.81 4.07
C VAL A 36 5.77 -2.58 3.30
N ALA A 37 4.92 -1.76 3.90
CA ALA A 37 4.47 -0.51 3.34
C ALA A 37 3.98 0.44 4.45
N VAL A 38 4.23 1.73 4.28
CA VAL A 38 3.70 2.82 5.14
C VAL A 38 3.26 3.99 4.27
N SER A 39 2.22 4.74 4.66
CA SER A 39 1.84 5.99 3.98
C SER A 39 2.85 7.11 4.22
N ASP A 40 2.85 8.14 3.38
CA ASP A 40 3.75 9.29 3.58
C ASP A 40 3.37 10.09 4.83
N TYR A 41 2.07 10.18 5.14
CA TYR A 41 1.58 10.78 6.39
C TYR A 41 2.07 10.02 7.63
N TRP A 42 2.22 8.70 7.56
CA TRP A 42 2.79 7.89 8.64
C TRP A 42 4.23 8.30 8.96
N LEU A 43 5.04 8.51 7.91
CA LEU A 43 6.42 8.96 8.01
C LEU A 43 6.50 10.38 8.58
N GLU A 44 5.67 11.29 8.09
CA GLU A 44 5.61 12.68 8.54
C GLU A 44 5.26 12.80 10.02
N VAL A 45 4.19 12.12 10.46
CA VAL A 45 3.70 12.20 11.85
C VAL A 45 4.68 11.59 12.84
N LEU A 46 5.36 10.50 12.47
CA LEU A 46 6.27 9.79 13.36
C LEU A 46 7.73 10.23 13.22
N GLY A 47 8.05 11.01 12.18
CA GLY A 47 9.38 11.57 11.95
C GLY A 47 10.42 10.55 11.47
N TYR A 48 9.97 9.48 10.80
CA TYR A 48 10.87 8.47 10.24
C TYR A 48 11.01 8.62 8.72
N THR A 49 12.13 8.16 8.21
CA THR A 49 12.33 7.86 6.79
C THR A 49 11.82 6.45 6.47
N ARG A 50 11.56 6.19 5.18
CA ARG A 50 11.03 4.90 4.75
C ARG A 50 12.06 3.78 4.94
N GLU A 51 13.32 4.11 4.74
CA GLU A 51 14.47 3.21 4.86
C GLU A 51 14.73 2.77 6.30
N GLU A 52 14.31 3.56 7.29
CA GLU A 52 14.44 3.22 8.72
C GLU A 52 13.40 2.21 9.20
N VAL A 53 12.28 2.08 8.49
CA VAL A 53 11.10 1.36 9.01
C VAL A 53 10.68 0.19 8.16
N ILE A 54 11.02 0.15 6.87
CA ILE A 54 10.68 -0.99 5.99
C ILE A 54 11.70 -2.10 6.20
N GLY A 55 11.22 -3.31 6.49
CA GLY A 55 12.03 -4.51 6.67
C GLY A 55 11.74 -5.31 7.93
#